data_AF-A0A968RBG9-F1
#
_entry.id   AF-A0A968RBG9-F1
#
_cell.length_a   1.000
_cell.length_b   1.000
_cell.length_c   1.000
_cell.angle_alpha   90.00
_cell.angle_beta   90.00
_cell.angle_gamma   90.00
#
_symmetry.space_group_name_H-M   'P 1'
#
loop_
_entity.id
_entity.type
_entity.pdbx_description
1 polymer ?
#
loop_
_entity_poly.entity_id
_entity_poly.type
_entity_poly.pdbx_seq_one_letter_code
_entity_poly.pdbx_strand_id
1 'polypeptide(L)'
;MLDPNLDREAATIYEQIRSMSDDVSKIARNTGFPARILSAVRTHIFLKEHQIAVAPNEIIQTRFKPDPSIARLWKAATENSLSPEDLNELERLLAHEYVEQALMAEGLPYRSPAPAAWQNYDGDWINIPTPDCYGAHDIAPITAPERLPFAHWKRLRFSTENLPLSTDSNLPPLSELDNLVNSIKELLS
;
A
#
# COMPACT_ATOMS: atom_id res chain seq x y z
N MET A 1 8.30 17.44 -12.18
CA MET A 1 9.43 16.58 -12.62
C MET A 1 10.07 16.02 -11.37
N LEU A 2 9.98 14.70 -11.17
CA LEU A 2 10.59 13.98 -10.04
C LEU A 2 12.12 14.03 -10.19
N ASP A 3 12.86 14.05 -9.07
CA ASP A 3 14.33 14.09 -9.07
C ASP A 3 14.90 12.71 -9.46
N PRO A 4 15.57 12.58 -10.62
CA PRO A 4 16.09 11.29 -11.09
C PRO A 4 17.12 10.63 -10.17
N ASN A 5 17.74 11.40 -9.26
CA ASN A 5 18.67 10.84 -8.28
C ASN A 5 17.94 10.10 -7.15
N LEU A 6 16.78 10.59 -6.72
CA LEU A 6 15.97 9.92 -5.69
C LEU A 6 15.45 8.58 -6.18
N ASP A 7 15.04 8.50 -7.44
CA ASP A 7 14.59 7.23 -8.05
C ASP A 7 15.71 6.18 -8.10
N ARG A 8 16.96 6.61 -8.41
CA ARG A 8 18.12 5.71 -8.43
C ARG A 8 18.50 5.23 -7.04
N GLU A 9 18.43 6.11 -6.04
CA GLU A 9 18.70 5.76 -4.65
C GLU A 9 17.65 4.78 -4.12
N ALA A 10 16.37 5.03 -4.36
CA ALA A 10 15.28 4.13 -4.01
C ALA A 10 15.46 2.75 -4.64
N ALA A 11 15.82 2.69 -5.93
CA ALA A 11 16.12 1.42 -6.61
C ALA A 11 17.26 0.65 -5.93
N THR A 12 18.33 1.34 -5.55
CA THR A 12 19.47 0.72 -4.84
C THR A 12 19.05 0.15 -3.48
N ILE A 13 18.26 0.92 -2.71
CA ILE A 13 17.75 0.46 -1.41
C ILE A 13 16.81 -0.74 -1.58
N TYR A 14 15.96 -0.76 -2.60
CA TYR A 14 15.07 -1.89 -2.87
C TYR A 14 15.87 -3.18 -3.14
N GLU A 15 16.95 -3.13 -3.92
CA GLU A 15 17.81 -4.31 -4.12
C GLU A 15 18.49 -4.76 -2.83
N GLN A 16 18.93 -3.83 -1.99
CA GLN A 16 19.48 -4.16 -0.67
C GLN A 16 18.43 -4.88 0.18
N ILE A 17 17.22 -4.33 0.30
CA ILE A 17 16.12 -4.93 1.07
C ILE A 17 15.82 -6.35 0.58
N ARG A 18 15.78 -6.58 -0.75
CA ARG A 18 15.56 -7.91 -1.33
C ARG A 18 16.64 -8.91 -0.92
N SER A 19 17.89 -8.47 -0.79
CA SER A 19 19.01 -9.31 -0.35
C SER A 19 19.03 -9.57 1.16
N MET A 20 18.31 -8.78 1.96
CA MET A 20 18.26 -8.97 3.41
C MET A 20 17.43 -10.20 3.80
N SER A 21 17.83 -10.84 4.89
CA SER A 21 17.09 -11.96 5.49
C SER A 21 16.63 -11.67 6.91
N ASP A 22 17.05 -10.55 7.50
CA ASP A 22 16.83 -10.22 8.91
C ASP A 22 16.08 -8.90 9.15
N ASP A 23 15.73 -8.19 8.07
CA ASP A 23 15.03 -6.89 8.10
C ASP A 23 13.69 -6.97 8.83
N VAL A 24 12.83 -7.93 8.49
CA VAL A 24 11.55 -8.17 9.18
C VAL A 24 11.76 -8.33 10.68
N SER A 25 12.76 -9.12 11.09
CA SER A 25 13.03 -9.37 12.51
C SER A 25 13.58 -8.14 13.22
N LYS A 26 14.39 -7.31 12.54
CA LYS A 26 14.93 -6.06 13.08
C LYS A 26 13.81 -5.05 13.26
N ILE A 27 13.01 -4.83 12.22
CA ILE A 27 11.88 -3.89 12.26
C ILE A 27 10.91 -4.30 13.37
N ALA A 28 10.52 -5.58 13.45
CA ALA A 28 9.63 -6.07 14.50
C ALA A 28 10.17 -5.79 15.91
N ARG A 29 11.47 -5.96 16.15
CA ARG A 29 12.10 -5.63 17.44
C ARG A 29 12.15 -4.13 17.71
N ASN A 30 12.40 -3.32 16.69
CA ASN A 30 12.58 -1.87 16.80
C ASN A 30 11.25 -1.14 17.01
N THR A 31 10.18 -1.60 16.36
CA THR A 31 8.87 -0.92 16.35
C THR A 31 7.80 -1.63 17.18
N GLY A 32 7.99 -2.91 17.50
CA GLY A 32 6.96 -3.75 18.10
C GLY A 32 5.88 -4.21 17.11
N PHE A 33 6.01 -3.90 15.82
CA PHE A 33 5.01 -4.29 14.82
C PHE A 33 5.00 -5.81 14.60
N PRO A 34 3.83 -6.42 14.30
CA PRO A 34 3.74 -7.85 14.15
C PRO A 34 4.55 -8.36 12.95
N ALA A 35 5.48 -9.29 13.20
CA ALA A 35 6.37 -9.85 12.17
C ALA A 35 5.60 -10.46 10.97
N ARG A 36 4.39 -10.99 11.19
CA ARG A 36 3.54 -11.52 10.11
C ARG A 36 3.12 -10.43 9.12
N ILE A 37 2.78 -9.23 9.60
CA ILE A 37 2.34 -8.10 8.76
C ILE A 37 3.54 -7.59 7.99
N LEU A 38 4.67 -7.38 8.67
CA LEU A 38 5.94 -6.98 8.06
C LEU A 38 6.37 -7.96 6.97
N SER A 39 6.28 -9.27 7.21
CA SER A 39 6.65 -10.29 6.24
C SER A 39 5.74 -10.30 5.00
N ALA A 40 4.42 -10.14 5.20
CA ALA A 40 3.46 -10.06 4.11
C ALA A 40 3.71 -8.81 3.25
N VAL A 41 3.85 -7.64 3.89
CA VAL A 41 4.12 -6.38 3.19
C VAL A 41 5.47 -6.41 2.48
N ARG A 42 6.52 -6.95 3.12
CA ARG A 42 7.83 -7.12 2.49
C ARG A 42 7.73 -7.92 1.19
N THR A 43 6.99 -9.02 1.25
CA THR A 43 6.79 -9.90 0.10
C THR A 43 6.03 -9.17 -1.00
N HIS A 44 4.96 -8.46 -0.63
CA HIS A 44 4.11 -7.71 -1.55
C HIS A 44 4.86 -6.59 -2.28
N ILE A 45 5.56 -5.73 -1.55
CA ILE A 45 6.23 -4.55 -2.11
C ILE A 45 7.50 -4.93 -2.86
N PHE A 46 8.38 -5.73 -2.24
CA PHE A 46 9.75 -5.88 -2.72
C PHE A 46 9.99 -7.14 -3.53
N LEU A 47 9.34 -8.25 -3.20
CA LEU A 47 9.74 -9.57 -3.74
C LEU A 47 8.85 -10.03 -4.89
N LYS A 48 7.53 -9.90 -4.73
CA LYS A 48 6.53 -10.46 -5.64
C LYS A 48 6.36 -9.59 -6.88
N GLU A 49 6.17 -10.25 -8.02
CA GLU A 49 5.71 -9.60 -9.26
C GLU A 49 4.19 -9.66 -9.34
N HIS A 50 3.60 -8.61 -9.87
CA HIS A 50 2.16 -8.42 -9.98
C HIS A 50 1.77 -8.06 -11.41
N GLN A 51 0.50 -8.31 -11.73
CA GLN A 51 -0.13 -7.77 -12.92
C GLN A 51 -0.52 -6.32 -12.66
N ILE A 52 0.21 -5.39 -13.25
CA ILE A 52 0.03 -3.95 -13.06
C ILE A 52 -0.55 -3.35 -14.33
N ALA A 53 -1.73 -2.74 -14.22
CA ALA A 53 -2.27 -1.91 -15.28
C ALA A 53 -1.46 -0.60 -15.38
N VAL A 54 -0.92 -0.30 -16.56
CA VAL A 54 -0.09 0.89 -16.82
C VAL A 54 -0.76 1.90 -17.75
N ALA A 55 -1.80 1.46 -18.47
CA ALA A 55 -2.65 2.26 -19.34
C ALA A 55 -4.00 1.51 -19.54
N PRO A 56 -5.00 2.12 -20.20
CA PRO A 56 -6.23 1.43 -20.56
C PRO A 56 -5.96 0.10 -21.30
N ASN A 57 -6.49 -1.00 -20.77
CA ASN A 57 -6.32 -2.35 -21.30
C ASN A 57 -4.86 -2.84 -21.42
N GLU A 58 -3.90 -2.14 -20.81
CA GLU A 58 -2.48 -2.51 -20.86
C GLU A 58 -2.02 -2.96 -19.48
N ILE A 59 -1.67 -4.24 -19.37
CA ILE A 59 -1.23 -4.89 -18.15
C ILE A 59 0.15 -5.47 -18.38
N ILE A 60 1.08 -5.23 -17.45
CA ILE A 60 2.41 -5.82 -17.46
C ILE A 60 2.64 -6.63 -16.19
N GLN A 61 3.40 -7.72 -16.30
CA GLN A 61 3.88 -8.49 -15.14
C GLN A 61 5.19 -7.88 -14.67
N THR A 62 5.20 -7.24 -13.50
CA THR A 62 6.40 -6.59 -12.96
C THR A 62 6.32 -6.45 -11.43
N ARG A 63 7.46 -6.19 -10.78
CA ARG A 63 7.48 -5.67 -9.41
C ARG A 63 7.06 -4.20 -9.40
N PHE A 64 6.62 -3.71 -8.25
CA PHE A 64 6.37 -2.29 -8.05
C PHE A 64 7.63 -1.46 -8.31
N LYS A 65 7.43 -0.25 -8.85
CA LYS A 65 8.51 0.71 -9.02
C LYS A 65 9.03 1.14 -7.65
N PRO A 66 10.35 1.30 -7.47
CA PRO A 66 10.89 1.82 -6.23
C PRO A 66 10.31 3.18 -5.88
N ASP A 67 9.76 3.28 -4.67
CA ASP A 67 9.27 4.54 -4.09
C ASP A 67 10.28 5.05 -3.04
N PRO A 68 10.77 6.30 -3.17
CA PRO A 68 11.75 6.87 -2.23
C PRO A 68 11.25 6.95 -0.78
N SER A 69 9.97 7.23 -0.52
CA SER A 69 9.44 7.28 0.85
C SER A 69 9.44 5.88 1.47
N ILE A 70 8.95 4.87 0.73
CA ILE A 70 8.95 3.48 1.19
C ILE A 70 10.39 3.00 1.45
N ALA A 71 11.33 3.30 0.55
CA ALA A 71 12.74 2.98 0.71
C ALA A 71 13.31 3.57 2.00
N ARG A 72 13.08 4.87 2.22
CA ARG A 72 13.53 5.60 3.41
C ARG A 72 12.95 5.02 4.69
N LEU A 73 11.63 4.83 4.75
CA LEU A 73 10.93 4.31 5.93
C LEU A 73 11.40 2.91 6.29
N TRP A 74 11.50 1.99 5.32
CA TRP A 74 11.95 0.61 5.58
C TRP A 74 13.39 0.57 6.09
N LYS A 75 14.27 1.39 5.50
CA LYS A 75 15.67 1.51 5.93
C LYS A 75 15.76 2.08 7.35
N ALA A 76 15.07 3.18 7.63
CA ALA A 76 15.06 3.80 8.96
C ALA A 76 14.49 2.86 10.03
N ALA A 77 13.43 2.13 9.70
CA ALA A 77 12.84 1.12 10.58
C ALA A 77 13.82 -0.02 10.90
N THR A 78 14.59 -0.46 9.91
CA THR A 78 15.63 -1.49 10.06
C THR A 78 16.77 -0.98 10.94
N GLU A 79 17.18 0.27 10.76
CA GLU A 79 18.30 0.92 11.45
C GLU A 79 17.93 1.47 12.84
N ASN A 80 16.66 1.34 13.26
CA ASN A 80 16.12 1.89 14.50
C ASN A 80 16.29 3.43 14.60
N SER A 81 16.02 4.13 13.50
CA SER A 81 16.22 5.58 13.37
C SER A 81 14.96 6.35 12.95
N LEU A 82 13.78 5.72 13.05
CA LEU A 82 12.49 6.38 12.80
C LEU A 82 12.24 7.50 13.80
N SER A 83 11.75 8.64 13.31
CA SER A 83 11.08 9.61 14.18
C SER A 83 9.67 9.11 14.57
N PRO A 84 9.00 9.72 15.56
CA PRO A 84 7.60 9.41 15.86
C PRO A 84 6.66 9.61 14.65
N GLU A 85 6.91 10.62 13.84
CA GLU A 85 6.15 10.89 12.61
C GLU A 85 6.38 9.78 11.57
N ASP A 86 7.64 9.38 11.37
CA ASP A 86 7.99 8.28 10.46
C ASP A 86 7.40 6.94 10.92
N LEU A 87 7.30 6.72 12.24
CA LEU A 87 6.67 5.52 12.79
C LEU A 87 5.17 5.47 12.43
N ASN A 88 4.48 6.60 12.53
CA ASN A 88 3.07 6.71 12.12
C ASN A 88 2.89 6.54 10.61
N GLU A 89 3.79 7.12 9.80
CA GLU A 89 3.79 6.97 8.34
C GLU A 89 4.03 5.49 7.95
N LEU A 90 4.98 4.83 8.60
CA LEU A 90 5.24 3.41 8.41
C LEU A 90 4.03 2.55 8.81
N GLU A 91 3.38 2.84 9.94
CA GLU A 91 2.17 2.11 10.34
C GLU A 91 1.05 2.23 9.28
N ARG A 92 0.83 3.44 8.75
CA ARG A 92 -0.14 3.67 7.67
C ARG A 92 0.23 2.96 6.38
N LEU A 93 1.52 2.96 6.01
CA LEU A 93 2.02 2.20 4.87
C LEU A 93 1.77 0.70 5.05
N LEU A 94 2.12 0.14 6.21
CA LEU A 94 1.93 -1.29 6.48
C LEU A 94 0.46 -1.69 6.39
N ALA A 95 -0.45 -0.87 6.91
CA ALA A 95 -1.88 -1.14 6.80
C ALA A 95 -2.40 -1.06 5.36
N HIS A 96 -1.98 -0.05 4.59
CA HIS A 96 -2.32 0.09 3.18
C HIS A 96 -1.93 -1.17 2.40
N GLU A 97 -0.66 -1.53 2.48
CA GLU A 97 -0.05 -2.60 1.68
C GLU A 97 -0.56 -3.98 2.11
N TYR A 98 -0.85 -4.17 3.40
CA TYR A 98 -1.44 -5.40 3.90
C TYR A 98 -2.88 -5.60 3.44
N VAL A 99 -3.69 -4.54 3.42
CA VAL A 99 -5.06 -4.59 2.91
C VAL A 99 -5.04 -4.79 1.38
N GLU A 100 -4.22 -4.03 0.66
CA GLU A 100 -4.10 -4.13 -0.80
C GLU A 100 -3.75 -5.57 -1.22
N GLN A 101 -2.69 -6.14 -0.65
CA GLN A 101 -2.26 -7.49 -1.03
C GLN A 101 -3.31 -8.56 -0.72
N ALA A 102 -4.06 -8.38 0.38
CA ALA A 102 -5.11 -9.31 0.76
C ALA A 102 -6.31 -9.24 -0.20
N LEU A 103 -6.68 -8.06 -0.67
CA LEU A 103 -7.74 -7.89 -1.68
C LEU A 103 -7.29 -8.42 -3.04
N MET A 104 -6.01 -8.22 -3.40
CA MET A 104 -5.46 -8.81 -4.62
C MET A 104 -5.47 -10.34 -4.58
N ALA A 105 -5.25 -10.94 -3.42
CA ALA A 105 -5.33 -12.39 -3.25
C ALA A 105 -6.76 -12.95 -3.46
N GLU A 106 -7.80 -12.14 -3.25
CA GLU A 106 -9.20 -12.48 -3.56
C GLU A 106 -9.59 -12.23 -5.02
N GLY A 107 -8.66 -11.75 -5.85
CA GLY A 107 -8.87 -11.56 -7.28
C GLY A 107 -9.21 -10.13 -7.71
N LEU A 108 -9.21 -9.14 -6.81
CA LEU A 108 -9.21 -7.75 -7.25
C LEU A 108 -7.89 -7.45 -7.99
N PRO A 109 -7.92 -6.72 -9.12
CA PRO A 109 -6.68 -6.24 -9.73
C PRO A 109 -6.02 -5.20 -8.82
N TYR A 110 -4.71 -4.96 -8.97
CA TYR A 110 -4.03 -3.86 -8.27
C TYR A 110 -4.76 -2.52 -8.49
N ARG A 111 -5.00 -2.18 -9.77
CA ARG A 111 -5.85 -1.09 -10.25
C ARG A 111 -6.69 -1.60 -11.41
N SER A 112 -7.86 -1.01 -11.64
CA SER A 112 -8.70 -1.43 -12.76
C SER A 112 -8.01 -1.14 -14.11
N PRO A 113 -7.93 -2.12 -15.04
CA PRO A 113 -7.43 -1.88 -16.39
C PRO A 113 -8.50 -1.26 -17.31
N ALA A 114 -9.75 -1.14 -16.86
CA ALA A 114 -10.85 -0.67 -17.68
C ALA A 114 -10.64 0.79 -18.10
N PRO A 115 -10.84 1.16 -19.38
CA PRO A 115 -10.59 2.53 -19.86
C PRO A 115 -11.27 3.64 -19.06
N ALA A 116 -12.43 3.36 -18.45
CA ALA A 116 -13.14 4.32 -17.61
C ALA A 116 -12.38 4.73 -16.33
N ALA A 117 -11.39 3.95 -15.90
CA ALA A 117 -10.52 4.28 -14.77
C ALA A 117 -9.26 5.05 -15.17
N TRP A 118 -9.13 5.53 -16.40
CA TRP A 118 -7.90 6.14 -16.90
C TRP A 118 -8.19 7.45 -17.65
N GLN A 119 -7.35 8.45 -17.40
CA GLN A 119 -7.38 9.72 -18.12
C GLN A 119 -5.99 10.00 -18.70
N ASN A 120 -5.95 10.46 -19.96
CA ASN A 120 -4.70 10.87 -20.59
C ASN A 120 -4.48 12.36 -20.38
N TYR A 121 -3.36 12.73 -19.79
CA TYR A 121 -2.94 14.11 -19.61
C TYR A 121 -1.57 14.28 -20.28
N ASP A 122 -1.53 15.03 -21.37
CA ASP A 122 -0.30 15.35 -22.12
C ASP A 122 0.56 14.11 -22.48
N GLY A 123 -0.08 12.98 -22.78
CA GLY A 123 0.59 11.73 -23.14
C GLY A 123 0.77 10.75 -21.97
N ASP A 124 0.56 11.19 -20.73
CA ASP A 124 0.66 10.33 -19.55
C ASP A 124 -0.72 9.79 -19.14
N TRP A 125 -0.79 8.47 -18.92
CA TRP A 125 -1.99 7.82 -18.41
C TRP A 125 -2.04 7.87 -16.89
N ILE A 126 -3.07 8.52 -16.35
CA ILE A 126 -3.32 8.62 -14.91
C ILE A 126 -4.53 7.76 -14.55
N ASN A 127 -4.35 6.85 -13.61
CA ASN A 127 -5.45 6.06 -13.06
C ASN A 127 -6.30 6.92 -12.10
N ILE A 128 -7.59 6.99 -12.38
CA ILE A 128 -8.60 7.70 -11.60
C ILE A 128 -9.77 6.72 -11.42
N PRO A 129 -9.84 5.99 -10.29
CA PRO A 129 -10.85 4.97 -10.10
C PRO A 129 -12.24 5.58 -10.01
N THR A 130 -13.22 4.80 -10.47
CA THR A 130 -14.65 5.13 -10.46
C THR A 130 -15.41 4.11 -9.61
N PRO A 131 -16.67 4.37 -9.23
CA PRO A 131 -17.48 3.40 -8.49
C PRO A 131 -17.62 2.02 -9.17
N ASP A 132 -17.46 1.95 -10.49
CA ASP A 132 -17.57 0.71 -11.27
C ASP A 132 -16.21 0.17 -11.75
N CYS A 133 -15.13 0.94 -11.57
CA CYS A 133 -13.79 0.59 -12.05
C CYS A 133 -12.74 1.01 -11.01
N TYR A 134 -12.44 0.10 -10.08
CA TYR A 134 -11.44 0.24 -9.03
C TYR A 134 -10.64 -1.06 -8.88
N GLY A 135 -9.49 -0.98 -8.22
CA GLY A 135 -8.70 -2.14 -7.78
C GLY A 135 -8.44 -2.13 -6.28
N ALA A 136 -7.66 -3.11 -5.82
CA ALA A 136 -7.26 -3.25 -4.43
C ALA A 136 -6.58 -1.97 -3.87
N HIS A 137 -5.73 -1.33 -4.67
CA HIS A 137 -5.02 -0.11 -4.29
C HIS A 137 -5.98 1.05 -4.00
N ASP A 138 -7.07 1.12 -4.77
CA ASP A 138 -8.07 2.18 -4.69
C ASP A 138 -9.03 2.01 -3.50
N ILE A 139 -9.03 0.82 -2.89
CA ILE A 139 -9.85 0.45 -1.72
C ILE A 139 -9.02 0.51 -0.43
N ALA A 140 -7.73 0.19 -0.49
CA ALA A 140 -6.82 0.19 0.65
C ALA A 140 -6.79 1.55 1.37
N PRO A 141 -6.56 1.58 2.70
CA PRO A 141 -6.54 2.83 3.46
C PRO A 141 -5.42 3.77 3.03
N ILE A 142 -5.63 5.07 3.13
CA ILE A 142 -4.66 6.11 2.79
C ILE A 142 -3.42 6.01 3.69
N THR A 143 -2.25 6.08 3.06
CA THR A 143 -0.92 6.07 3.70
C THR A 143 -0.60 7.35 4.46
N ALA A 144 -1.22 8.47 4.10
CA ALA A 144 -0.99 9.77 4.73
C ALA A 144 -1.69 9.86 6.11
N PRO A 145 -0.93 9.95 7.22
CA PRO A 145 -1.48 9.85 8.58
C PRO A 145 -2.36 11.04 8.99
N GLU A 146 -2.19 12.20 8.38
CA GLU A 146 -3.01 13.39 8.61
C GLU A 146 -4.41 13.30 8.00
N ARG A 147 -4.69 12.25 7.23
CA ARG A 147 -5.98 12.00 6.57
C ARG A 147 -6.72 10.85 7.24
N LEU A 148 -8.06 10.96 7.29
CA LEU A 148 -8.90 9.83 7.64
C LEU A 148 -8.61 8.66 6.67
N PRO A 149 -8.41 7.42 7.17
CA PRO A 149 -7.90 6.31 6.37
C PRO A 149 -8.71 6.05 5.09
N PHE A 150 -10.02 6.22 5.15
CA PHE A 150 -10.93 5.93 4.04
C PHE A 150 -11.62 7.18 3.47
N ALA A 151 -11.05 8.38 3.65
CA ALA A 151 -11.65 9.62 3.15
C ALA A 151 -11.96 9.60 1.64
N HIS A 152 -11.19 8.84 0.86
CA HIS A 152 -11.34 8.71 -0.59
C HIS A 152 -12.54 7.85 -1.00
N TRP A 153 -13.07 7.01 -0.11
CA TRP A 153 -14.20 6.10 -0.39
C TRP A 153 -15.48 6.82 -0.79
N LYS A 154 -15.67 8.06 -0.33
CA LYS A 154 -16.80 8.90 -0.75
C LYS A 154 -16.91 9.03 -2.28
N ARG A 155 -15.77 9.10 -2.99
CA ARG A 155 -15.74 9.16 -4.46
C ARG A 155 -16.20 7.84 -5.09
N LEU A 156 -15.88 6.72 -4.44
CA LEU A 156 -16.21 5.37 -4.89
C LEU A 156 -17.60 4.92 -4.40
N ARG A 157 -18.31 5.76 -3.64
CA ARG A 157 -19.63 5.49 -3.04
C ARG A 157 -19.61 4.36 -1.99
N PHE A 158 -18.47 4.10 -1.38
CA PHE A 158 -18.36 3.22 -0.21
C PHE A 158 -18.58 3.99 1.10
N SER A 159 -19.05 3.28 2.12
CA SER A 159 -19.24 3.77 3.49
C SER A 159 -18.32 3.03 4.46
N THR A 160 -17.87 3.71 5.49
CA THR A 160 -17.03 3.14 6.56
C THR A 160 -17.84 2.67 7.78
N GLU A 161 -19.17 2.79 7.76
CA GLU A 161 -20.05 2.56 8.91
C GLU A 161 -19.88 1.18 9.56
N ASN A 162 -19.59 0.16 8.75
CA ASN A 162 -19.45 -1.22 9.21
C ASN A 162 -17.98 -1.67 9.34
N LEU A 163 -17.02 -0.76 9.21
CA LEU A 163 -15.61 -1.12 9.35
C LEU A 163 -15.20 -1.13 10.83
N PRO A 164 -14.34 -2.07 11.25
CA PRO A 164 -13.81 -2.15 12.61
C PRO A 164 -12.71 -1.10 12.80
N LEU A 165 -13.09 0.18 12.71
CA LEU A 165 -12.21 1.31 12.96
C LEU A 165 -12.03 1.51 14.47
N SER A 166 -10.88 2.04 14.86
CA SER A 166 -10.64 2.46 16.24
C SER A 166 -11.38 3.77 16.54
N THR A 167 -11.23 4.28 17.78
CA THR A 167 -11.80 5.57 18.19
C THR A 167 -11.42 6.68 17.20
N ASP A 168 -12.31 7.64 17.00
CA ASP A 168 -12.13 8.75 16.05
C ASP A 168 -12.01 8.33 14.57
N SER A 169 -12.50 7.13 14.22
CA SER A 169 -12.49 6.60 12.84
C SER A 169 -11.09 6.37 12.27
N ASN A 170 -10.11 6.07 13.14
CA ASN A 170 -8.75 5.71 12.73
C ASN A 170 -8.63 4.20 12.45
N LEU A 171 -7.50 3.76 11.91
CA LEU A 171 -7.27 2.32 11.66
C LEU A 171 -7.24 1.52 12.97
N PRO A 172 -7.63 0.23 12.95
CA PRO A 172 -7.34 -0.67 14.05
C PRO A 172 -5.83 -0.94 14.13
N PRO A 173 -5.32 -1.43 15.28
CA PRO A 173 -3.93 -1.82 15.41
C PRO A 173 -3.51 -2.82 14.31
N LEU A 174 -2.24 -2.80 13.90
CA LEU A 174 -1.72 -3.74 12.87
C LEU A 174 -2.00 -5.21 13.20
N SER A 175 -2.10 -5.57 14.48
CA SER A 175 -2.46 -6.92 14.93
C SER A 175 -3.87 -7.35 14.56
N GLU A 176 -4.77 -6.42 14.23
CA GLU A 176 -6.20 -6.66 13.99
C GLU A 176 -6.62 -6.43 12.52
N LEU A 177 -5.66 -6.18 11.61
CA LEU A 177 -5.96 -5.89 10.20
C LEU A 177 -6.71 -7.01 9.49
N ASP A 178 -6.63 -8.26 9.96
CA ASP A 178 -7.40 -9.38 9.42
C ASP A 178 -8.93 -9.10 9.51
N ASN A 179 -9.38 -8.49 10.61
CA ASN A 179 -10.79 -8.12 10.80
C ASN A 179 -11.21 -7.01 9.83
N LEU A 180 -10.34 -6.02 9.64
CA LEU A 180 -10.55 -4.94 8.68
C LEU A 180 -10.66 -5.50 7.26
N VAL A 181 -9.72 -6.35 6.85
CA VAL A 181 -9.72 -7.01 5.55
C VAL A 181 -11.01 -7.80 5.33
N ASN A 182 -11.45 -8.60 6.31
CA ASN A 182 -12.69 -9.37 6.19
C ASN A 182 -13.92 -8.47 6.02
N SER A 183 -14.01 -7.39 6.80
CA SER A 183 -15.13 -6.43 6.70
C SER A 183 -15.17 -5.73 5.34
N ILE A 184 -14.00 -5.42 4.76
CA ILE A 184 -13.90 -4.86 3.41
C ILE A 184 -14.34 -5.90 2.36
N LYS A 185 -13.94 -7.18 2.50
CA LYS A 185 -14.36 -8.25 1.57
C LYS A 185 -15.87 -8.44 1.58
N GLU A 186 -16.49 -8.44 2.76
CA GLU A 186 -17.95 -8.54 2.91
C GLU A 186 -18.68 -7.37 2.23
N LEU A 187 -18.11 -6.16 2.28
CA LEU A 187 -18.66 -4.98 1.60
C LEU A 187 -18.61 -5.11 0.06
N LEU A 188 -17.61 -5.81 -0.47
CA LEU A 188 -17.37 -5.96 -1.91
C LEU A 188 -18.10 -7.16 -2.53
N SER A 189 -18.72 -8.00 -1.70
CA SER A 189 -19.43 -9.23 -2.10
C SER A 189 -20.87 -8.93 -2.52
#